data_AF-A0A534K500-F1
#
_entry.id   AF-A0A534K500-F1
#
_cell.length_a   1.000
_cell.length_b   1.000
_cell.length_c   1.000
_cell.angle_alpha   90.00
_cell.angle_beta   90.00
_cell.angle_gamma   90.00
#
_symmetry.space_group_name_H-M   'P 1'
#
loop_
_entity.id
_entity.type
_entity.pdbx_description
1 polymer ?
#
loop_
_entity_poly.entity_id
_entity_poly.type
_entity_poly.pdbx_seq_one_letter_code
_entity_poly.pdbx_strand_id
1 'polypeptide(L)'
;MALSPLSAAVMAQTGGTAHALHGLGREDVDARMLGRGRPFIVEIKEPVRRTVDLAKVAVLVNASGQVEVEGLRPSGGAEVVALKEDRAGKAYAVRVRFASPVDDGKLKSAVASLVGRPIAQRTPARVSHRRADRTRERVVTGIEVTRSGGATADLRVTAEAGTYVKEFVHGDRGRTSPSLAEALGVACEVVELDVLDILDTE
;
A
#
# COMPACT_ATOMS: atom_id res chain seq x y z
N MET A 1 -1.83 19.64 -13.79
CA MET A 1 -2.31 18.31 -13.35
C MET A 1 -3.79 18.44 -13.08
N ALA A 2 -4.61 17.53 -13.60
CA ALA A 2 -6.01 17.48 -13.22
C ALA A 2 -6.12 17.17 -11.72
N LEU A 3 -7.05 17.81 -11.02
CA LEU A 3 -7.37 17.50 -9.63
C LEU A 3 -7.97 16.10 -9.56
N SER A 4 -7.69 15.37 -8.48
CA SER A 4 -8.44 14.14 -8.19
C SER A 4 -9.92 14.46 -8.02
N PRO A 5 -10.85 13.52 -8.28
CA PRO A 5 -12.28 13.74 -8.07
C PRO A 5 -12.60 14.27 -6.65
N LEU A 6 -11.90 13.75 -5.65
CA LEU A 6 -11.99 14.17 -4.25
C LEU A 6 -11.58 15.64 -4.05
N SER A 7 -10.37 16.00 -4.47
CA SER A 7 -9.88 17.37 -4.26
C SER A 7 -10.68 18.38 -5.08
N ALA A 8 -11.11 18.03 -6.29
CA ALA A 8 -11.98 18.85 -7.11
C ALA A 8 -13.33 19.13 -6.41
N ALA A 9 -13.98 18.09 -5.88
CA ALA A 9 -15.28 18.21 -5.22
C ALA A 9 -15.22 19.10 -3.96
N VAL A 10 -14.18 18.96 -3.14
CA VAL A 10 -14.02 19.78 -1.93
C VAL A 10 -13.61 21.23 -2.27
N MET A 11 -12.70 21.42 -3.21
CA MET A 11 -12.25 22.76 -3.62
C MET A 11 -13.40 23.57 -4.25
N ALA A 12 -14.28 22.93 -5.03
CA ALA A 12 -15.44 23.60 -5.62
C ALA A 12 -16.40 24.21 -4.59
N GLN A 13 -16.56 23.57 -3.42
CA GLN A 13 -17.41 24.10 -2.35
C GLN A 13 -16.72 25.21 -1.53
N THR A 14 -15.42 25.02 -1.28
CA THR A 14 -14.65 25.87 -0.36
C THR A 14 -14.08 27.13 -1.02
N GLY A 15 -13.84 27.13 -2.32
CA GLY A 15 -13.17 28.22 -3.04
C GLY A 15 -11.69 28.41 -2.65
N GLY A 16 -11.05 27.37 -2.09
CA GLY A 16 -9.64 27.43 -1.70
C GLY A 16 -8.67 27.53 -2.88
N THR A 17 -7.48 28.07 -2.63
CA THR A 17 -6.46 28.34 -3.66
C THR A 17 -5.60 27.12 -3.98
N ALA A 18 -5.46 26.19 -3.04
CA ALA A 18 -4.72 24.93 -3.21
C ALA A 18 -5.22 23.86 -2.24
N HIS A 19 -4.69 22.63 -2.35
CA HIS A 19 -4.96 21.54 -1.44
C HIS A 19 -3.71 20.70 -1.15
N ALA A 20 -3.74 19.94 -0.06
CA ALA A 20 -2.81 18.86 0.22
C ALA A 20 -3.59 17.61 0.63
N LEU A 21 -3.19 16.45 0.09
CA LEU A 21 -3.73 15.15 0.48
C LEU A 21 -2.72 14.47 1.41
N HIS A 22 -3.15 14.19 2.64
CA HIS A 22 -2.38 13.42 3.62
C HIS A 22 -3.00 12.03 3.70
N GLY A 23 -2.21 10.98 3.59
CA GLY A 23 -2.67 9.59 3.69
C GLY A 23 -1.79 8.79 4.64
N LEU A 24 -2.33 7.72 5.20
CA LEU A 24 -1.60 6.76 6.04
C LEU A 24 -0.67 5.89 5.18
N GLY A 25 0.27 6.51 4.46
CA GLY A 25 1.07 5.87 3.41
C GLY A 25 0.53 6.13 1.99
N ARG A 26 1.07 5.39 1.03
CA ARG A 26 0.71 5.47 -0.40
C ARG A 26 1.04 4.16 -1.11
N GLU A 27 0.41 3.95 -2.24
CA GLU A 27 0.60 2.82 -3.14
C GLU A 27 1.45 3.23 -4.36
N ASP A 28 1.86 2.23 -5.14
CA ASP A 28 2.36 2.47 -6.49
C ASP A 28 1.15 2.66 -7.45
N VAL A 29 1.38 3.30 -8.60
CA VAL A 29 0.31 3.62 -9.58
C VAL A 29 -0.38 2.38 -10.17
N ASP A 30 0.31 1.24 -10.14
CA ASP A 30 -0.14 -0.06 -10.63
C ASP A 30 -0.81 -0.92 -9.54
N ALA A 31 -1.03 -0.36 -8.35
CA ALA A 31 -1.64 -1.04 -7.22
C ALA A 31 -2.97 -0.38 -6.84
N ARG A 32 -3.98 -1.21 -6.52
CA ARG A 32 -5.26 -0.72 -6.01
C ARG A 32 -5.27 -0.74 -4.48
N MET A 33 -6.04 0.16 -3.89
CA MET A 33 -6.46 0.07 -2.49
C MET A 33 -7.88 -0.48 -2.45
N LEU A 34 -8.07 -1.61 -1.80
CA LEU A 34 -9.34 -2.34 -1.69
C LEU A 34 -9.81 -2.38 -0.22
N GLY A 35 -10.86 -3.16 0.06
CA GLY A 35 -11.39 -3.32 1.41
C GLY A 35 -11.98 -2.02 1.96
N ARG A 36 -11.68 -1.68 3.21
CA ARG A 36 -12.11 -0.44 3.89
C ARG A 36 -11.42 0.83 3.35
N GLY A 37 -10.50 0.67 2.40
CA GLY A 37 -9.74 1.79 1.85
C GLY A 37 -8.58 2.23 2.74
N ARG A 38 -8.01 3.40 2.43
CA ARG A 38 -6.91 4.02 3.19
C ARG A 38 -7.41 5.29 3.87
N PRO A 39 -7.18 5.46 5.19
CA PRO A 39 -7.44 6.72 5.86
C PRO A 39 -6.67 7.89 5.23
N PHE A 40 -7.37 9.01 5.02
CA PHE A 40 -6.81 10.22 4.44
C PHE A 40 -7.41 11.49 5.04
N ILE A 41 -6.69 12.61 4.88
CA ILE A 41 -7.15 13.96 5.21
C ILE A 41 -6.88 14.87 4.00
N VAL A 42 -7.91 15.60 3.57
CA VAL A 42 -7.76 16.68 2.57
C VAL A 42 -7.66 18.01 3.30
N GLU A 43 -6.51 18.65 3.18
CA GLU A 43 -6.30 20.00 3.67
C GLU A 43 -6.54 21.00 2.54
N ILE A 44 -7.39 22.01 2.77
CA ILE A 44 -7.64 23.10 1.81
C ILE A 44 -6.89 24.35 2.26
N LYS A 45 -6.15 24.97 1.34
CA LYS A 45 -5.43 26.23 1.57
C LYS A 45 -6.35 27.41 1.25
N GLU A 46 -6.33 28.39 2.14
CA GLU A 46 -7.07 29.66 2.01
C GLU A 46 -8.55 29.50 1.60
N PRO A 47 -9.34 28.65 2.29
CA PRO A 47 -10.74 28.45 1.92
C PRO A 47 -11.57 29.71 2.20
N VAL A 48 -12.36 30.12 1.20
CA VAL A 48 -13.38 31.19 1.35
C VAL A 48 -14.54 30.70 2.21
N ARG A 49 -14.95 29.44 2.03
CA ARG A 49 -15.97 28.75 2.84
C ARG A 49 -15.36 27.55 3.56
N ARG A 50 -15.59 27.46 4.87
CA ARG A 50 -15.07 26.37 5.73
C ARG A 50 -16.09 25.26 6.01
N THR A 51 -17.37 25.51 5.78
CA THR A 51 -18.42 24.49 5.85
C THR A 51 -18.51 23.78 4.51
N VAL A 52 -18.48 22.45 4.55
CA VAL A 52 -18.54 21.58 3.37
C VAL A 52 -19.68 20.59 3.55
N ASP A 53 -20.50 20.44 2.52
CA ASP A 53 -21.47 19.36 2.42
C ASP A 53 -20.74 18.08 2.02
N LEU A 54 -20.31 17.33 3.04
CA LEU A 54 -19.53 16.09 2.88
C LEU A 54 -20.35 14.97 2.24
N ALA A 55 -21.67 14.94 2.44
CA ALA A 55 -22.54 13.95 1.80
C ALA A 55 -22.55 14.18 0.27
N LYS A 56 -22.67 15.44 -0.16
CA LYS A 56 -22.57 15.79 -1.58
C LYS A 56 -21.19 15.51 -2.16
N VAL A 57 -20.11 15.74 -1.40
CA VAL A 57 -18.76 15.34 -1.82
C VAL A 57 -18.71 13.84 -2.06
N ALA A 58 -19.15 13.01 -1.12
CA ALA A 58 -19.12 11.56 -1.25
C ALA A 58 -19.88 11.07 -2.50
N VAL A 59 -21.10 11.58 -2.72
CA VAL A 59 -21.90 11.24 -3.92
C VAL A 59 -21.16 11.57 -5.21
N LEU A 60 -20.59 12.78 -5.32
CA LEU A 60 -19.87 13.21 -6.53
C LEU A 60 -18.60 12.39 -6.78
N VAL A 61 -17.85 12.11 -5.73
CA VAL A 61 -16.61 11.33 -5.83
C VAL A 61 -16.91 9.89 -6.23
N ASN A 62 -17.88 9.25 -5.58
CA ASN A 62 -18.23 7.85 -5.84
C ASN A 62 -18.86 7.67 -7.24
N ALA A 63 -19.55 8.69 -7.76
CA ALA A 63 -20.05 8.70 -9.14
C ALA A 63 -18.93 8.80 -10.21
N SER A 64 -17.67 9.09 -9.83
CA SER A 64 -16.56 9.19 -10.78
C SER A 64 -16.12 7.84 -11.36
N GLY A 65 -16.41 6.72 -10.67
CA GLY A 65 -15.94 5.38 -11.03
C GLY A 65 -14.43 5.16 -10.91
N GLN A 66 -13.67 6.15 -10.42
CA GLN A 66 -12.21 6.07 -10.27
C GLN A 66 -11.80 5.73 -8.84
N VAL A 67 -12.48 6.30 -7.85
CA VAL A 67 -12.25 6.11 -6.42
C VAL A 67 -13.58 6.16 -5.68
N GLU A 68 -13.63 5.48 -4.54
CA GLU A 68 -14.76 5.53 -3.62
C GLU A 68 -14.28 6.10 -2.27
N VAL A 69 -15.14 6.89 -1.65
CA VAL A 69 -14.92 7.48 -0.32
C VAL A 69 -16.13 7.21 0.57
N GLU A 70 -15.84 6.97 1.83
CA GLU A 70 -16.81 6.78 2.90
C GLU A 70 -16.30 7.43 4.20
N GLY A 71 -17.18 7.58 5.19
CA GLY A 71 -16.78 8.07 6.52
C GLY A 71 -16.25 9.50 6.57
N LEU A 72 -16.57 10.35 5.58
CA LEU A 72 -16.08 11.74 5.55
C LEU A 72 -16.57 12.53 6.77
N ARG A 73 -15.63 13.15 7.48
CA ARG A 73 -15.90 14.05 8.60
C ARG A 73 -14.88 15.22 8.63
N PRO A 74 -15.20 16.33 9.33
CA PRO A 74 -14.20 17.34 9.64
C PRO A 74 -13.02 16.73 10.41
N SER A 75 -11.82 17.27 10.18
CA SER A 75 -10.57 16.83 10.79
C SER A 75 -9.68 18.02 11.14
N GLY A 76 -8.81 17.84 12.14
CA GLY A 76 -7.83 18.85 12.57
C GLY A 76 -6.39 18.54 12.20
N GLY A 77 -5.48 19.49 12.46
CA GLY A 77 -4.04 19.34 12.21
C GLY A 77 -3.37 18.25 13.08
N ALA A 78 -3.85 18.03 14.30
CA ALA A 78 -3.36 16.95 15.16
C ALA A 78 -3.58 15.56 14.53
N GLU A 79 -4.71 15.36 13.86
CA GLU A 79 -5.00 14.11 13.16
C GLU A 79 -4.11 13.91 11.94
N VAL A 80 -3.67 14.99 11.27
CA VAL A 80 -2.68 14.89 10.19
C VAL A 80 -1.35 14.35 10.70
N VAL A 81 -0.94 14.75 11.90
CA VAL A 81 0.28 14.24 12.54
C VAL A 81 0.09 12.77 12.90
N ALA A 82 -0.99 12.43 13.61
CA ALA A 82 -1.30 11.06 14.00
C ALA A 82 -1.35 10.11 12.78
N LEU A 83 -2.02 10.52 11.70
CA LEU A 83 -2.12 9.78 10.45
C LEU A 83 -0.76 9.47 9.81
N LYS A 84 0.20 10.40 9.91
CA LYS A 84 1.55 10.25 9.35
C LYS A 84 2.49 9.46 10.26
N GLU A 85 2.27 9.53 11.56
CA GLU A 85 3.07 8.81 12.56
C GLU A 85 2.62 7.37 12.75
N ASP A 86 1.40 7.03 12.35
CA ASP A 86 0.89 5.68 12.36
C ASP A 86 1.84 4.66 11.70
N ARG A 87 1.95 3.49 12.34
CA ARG A 87 2.80 2.38 11.92
C ARG A 87 2.02 1.07 11.78
N ALA A 88 0.71 1.15 11.58
CA ALA A 88 -0.17 0.02 11.36
C ALA A 88 0.42 -0.96 10.34
N GLY A 89 0.18 -2.25 10.56
CA GLY A 89 0.44 -3.26 9.54
C GLY A 89 -0.38 -3.00 8.28
N LYS A 90 -0.06 -3.68 7.20
CA LYS A 90 -0.90 -3.70 6.00
C LYS A 90 -1.02 -5.12 5.50
N ALA A 91 -2.19 -5.44 4.94
CA ALA A 91 -2.45 -6.68 4.24
C ALA A 91 -2.48 -6.43 2.72
N TYR A 92 -1.91 -7.34 1.95
CA TYR A 92 -1.75 -7.23 0.50
C TYR A 92 -2.21 -8.51 -0.19
N ALA A 93 -2.81 -8.39 -1.37
CA ALA A 93 -2.95 -9.48 -2.33
C ALA A 93 -1.80 -9.36 -3.33
N VAL A 94 -1.06 -10.45 -3.54
CA VAL A 94 0.11 -10.47 -4.41
C VAL A 94 0.00 -11.65 -5.37
N ARG A 95 -0.03 -11.37 -6.68
CA ARG A 95 0.13 -12.40 -7.70
C ARG A 95 1.59 -12.51 -8.09
N VAL A 96 2.16 -13.69 -7.92
CA VAL A 96 3.56 -13.98 -8.20
C VAL A 96 3.66 -14.92 -9.40
N ARG A 97 4.56 -14.60 -10.33
CA ARG A 97 5.00 -15.50 -11.41
C ARG A 97 6.39 -16.01 -11.09
N PHE A 98 6.60 -17.31 -11.25
CA PHE A 98 7.88 -17.96 -11.07
C PHE A 98 8.57 -18.19 -12.42
N ALA A 99 9.89 -18.06 -12.44
CA ALA A 99 10.68 -18.33 -13.65
C ALA A 99 10.68 -19.82 -14.03
N SER A 100 10.45 -20.71 -13.07
CA SER A 100 10.24 -22.14 -13.28
C SER A 100 9.12 -22.65 -12.35
N PRO A 101 8.39 -23.73 -12.72
CA PRO A 101 7.34 -24.27 -11.87
C PRO A 101 7.84 -24.61 -10.46
N VAL A 102 7.10 -24.18 -9.45
CA VAL A 102 7.38 -24.42 -8.04
C VAL A 102 6.34 -25.39 -7.49
N ASP A 103 6.82 -26.47 -6.86
CA ASP A 103 5.97 -27.41 -6.14
C ASP A 103 5.28 -26.75 -4.93
N ASP A 104 4.04 -27.12 -4.69
CA ASP A 104 3.21 -26.56 -3.62
C ASP A 104 3.80 -26.76 -2.22
N GLY A 105 4.42 -27.91 -1.97
CA GLY A 105 5.09 -28.21 -0.70
C GLY A 105 6.31 -27.32 -0.49
N LYS A 106 7.11 -27.14 -1.55
CA LYS A 106 8.25 -26.20 -1.54
C LYS A 106 7.79 -24.76 -1.31
N LEU A 107 6.73 -24.31 -1.98
CA LEU A 107 6.16 -22.97 -1.78
C LEU A 107 5.71 -22.77 -0.33
N LYS A 108 4.94 -23.71 0.22
CA LYS A 108 4.47 -23.66 1.61
C LYS A 108 5.61 -23.61 2.63
N SER A 109 6.67 -24.41 2.41
CA SER A 109 7.86 -24.39 3.26
C SER A 109 8.60 -23.05 3.19
N ALA A 110 8.78 -22.52 1.97
CA ALA A 110 9.46 -21.24 1.76
C ALA A 110 8.70 -20.10 2.46
N VAL A 111 7.38 -19.97 2.25
CA VAL A 111 6.60 -18.91 2.90
C VAL A 111 6.62 -19.06 4.43
N ALA A 112 6.49 -20.28 4.96
CA ALA A 112 6.53 -20.53 6.40
C ALA A 112 7.86 -20.10 7.04
N SER A 113 8.98 -20.29 6.34
CA SER A 113 10.31 -19.89 6.82
C SER A 113 10.58 -18.38 6.82
N LEU A 114 9.73 -17.61 6.13
CA LEU A 114 9.84 -16.15 6.02
C LEU A 114 8.92 -15.41 7.00
N VAL A 115 7.82 -16.03 7.43
CA VAL A 115 6.88 -15.41 8.37
C VAL A 115 7.55 -15.15 9.72
N GLY A 116 7.42 -13.92 10.21
CA GLY A 116 7.98 -13.48 11.49
C GLY A 116 9.50 -13.31 11.48
N ARG A 117 10.18 -13.63 10.39
CA ARG A 117 11.63 -13.48 10.26
C ARG A 117 11.98 -12.04 9.88
N PRO A 118 12.98 -11.41 10.54
CA PRO A 118 13.49 -10.13 10.11
C PRO A 118 14.07 -10.19 8.68
N ILE A 119 13.67 -9.23 7.85
CA ILE A 119 14.20 -9.00 6.50
C ILE A 119 14.94 -7.67 6.43
N ALA A 120 16.14 -7.69 5.87
CA ALA A 120 16.94 -6.50 5.62
C ALA A 120 16.58 -5.94 4.23
N GLN A 121 15.88 -4.80 4.18
CA GLN A 121 15.52 -4.12 2.94
C GLN A 121 16.35 -2.86 2.74
N ARG A 122 17.32 -2.92 1.84
CA ARG A 122 17.95 -1.72 1.27
C ARG A 122 16.92 -1.00 0.41
N THR A 123 17.01 0.32 0.39
CA THR A 123 16.05 1.19 -0.33
C THR A 123 15.92 0.71 -1.78
N PRO A 124 14.71 0.37 -2.28
CA PRO A 124 14.61 -0.29 -3.57
C PRO A 124 15.22 0.51 -4.71
N ALA A 125 15.81 -0.19 -5.68
CA ALA A 125 16.45 0.46 -6.83
C ALA A 125 15.50 1.43 -7.55
N ARG A 126 14.23 1.03 -7.73
CA ARG A 126 13.19 1.82 -8.40
C ARG A 126 12.85 3.16 -7.72
N VAL A 127 13.07 3.30 -6.41
CA VAL A 127 12.80 4.55 -5.67
C VAL A 127 14.05 5.28 -5.19
N SER A 128 15.23 4.75 -5.47
CA SER A 128 16.54 5.31 -5.04
C SER A 128 16.72 6.78 -5.44
N HIS A 129 16.25 7.19 -6.61
CA HIS A 129 16.32 8.59 -7.07
C HIS A 129 15.49 9.59 -6.23
N ARG A 130 14.59 9.12 -5.36
CA ARG A 130 13.73 9.96 -4.50
C ARG A 130 13.90 9.70 -3.00
N ARG A 131 14.79 8.79 -2.63
CA ARG A 131 14.92 8.29 -1.26
C ARG A 131 16.38 8.08 -0.91
N ALA A 132 16.77 8.49 0.28
CA ALA A 132 18.08 8.18 0.82
C ALA A 132 18.30 6.66 0.83
N ASP A 133 19.45 6.23 0.31
CA ASP A 133 19.82 4.84 0.26
C ASP A 133 20.24 4.36 1.66
N ARG A 134 19.35 3.60 2.28
CA ARG A 134 19.57 2.96 3.58
C ARG A 134 18.92 1.59 3.64
N THR A 135 19.48 0.72 4.49
CA THR A 135 18.91 -0.58 4.86
C THR A 135 18.03 -0.44 6.09
N ARG A 136 16.86 -1.09 6.06
CA ARG A 136 15.91 -1.10 7.16
C ARG A 136 15.51 -2.55 7.41
N GLU A 137 15.47 -2.95 8.67
CA GLU A 137 14.88 -4.21 9.06
C GLU A 137 13.35 -4.11 9.05
N ARG A 138 12.67 -5.12 8.53
CA ARG A 138 11.22 -5.24 8.48
C ARG A 138 10.79 -6.65 8.78
N VAL A 139 9.53 -6.84 9.15
CA VAL A 139 8.94 -8.17 9.33
C VAL A 139 7.70 -8.33 8.46
N VAL A 140 7.66 -9.45 7.73
CA VAL A 140 6.43 -9.97 7.14
C VAL A 140 5.79 -10.87 8.19
N THR A 141 4.68 -10.42 8.77
CA THR A 141 4.05 -11.06 9.93
C THR A 141 3.11 -12.19 9.55
N GLY A 142 2.72 -12.29 8.27
CA GLY A 142 1.91 -13.41 7.79
C GLY A 142 1.99 -13.55 6.27
N ILE A 143 1.94 -14.80 5.80
CA ILE A 143 1.85 -15.14 4.38
C ILE A 143 0.91 -16.34 4.26
N GLU A 144 -0.14 -16.18 3.48
CA GLU A 144 -1.09 -17.24 3.15
C GLU A 144 -1.05 -17.49 1.63
N VAL A 145 -0.90 -18.75 1.22
CA VAL A 145 -1.01 -19.14 -0.19
C VAL A 145 -2.49 -19.39 -0.49
N THR A 146 -3.12 -18.47 -1.20
CA THR A 146 -4.55 -18.57 -1.52
C THR A 146 -4.79 -19.39 -2.79
N ARG A 147 -3.84 -19.39 -3.72
CA ARG A 147 -3.81 -20.25 -4.91
C ARG A 147 -2.38 -20.60 -5.31
N SER A 148 -2.17 -21.81 -5.81
CA SER A 148 -0.91 -22.27 -6.40
C SER A 148 -1.19 -23.04 -7.69
N GLY A 149 -0.40 -22.77 -8.72
CA GLY A 149 -0.54 -23.37 -10.05
C GLY A 149 0.80 -23.73 -10.69
N GLY A 150 1.82 -24.01 -9.89
CA GLY A 150 3.18 -24.30 -10.36
C GLY A 150 3.91 -23.06 -10.87
N ALA A 151 3.45 -22.47 -11.98
CA ALA A 151 4.07 -21.29 -12.60
C ALA A 151 3.67 -19.96 -11.94
N THR A 152 2.54 -19.94 -11.24
CA THR A 152 2.02 -18.76 -10.54
C THR A 152 1.47 -19.12 -9.17
N ALA A 153 1.47 -18.15 -8.25
CA ALA A 153 0.77 -18.24 -6.98
C ALA A 153 0.10 -16.91 -6.63
N ASP A 154 -1.05 -16.98 -5.99
CA ASP A 154 -1.69 -15.83 -5.35
C ASP A 154 -1.44 -15.93 -3.84
N LEU A 155 -0.92 -14.85 -3.25
CA LEU A 155 -0.54 -14.76 -1.85
C LEU A 155 -1.32 -13.65 -1.15
N ARG A 156 -1.73 -13.89 0.09
CA ARG A 156 -2.11 -12.82 1.02
C ARG A 156 -0.93 -12.58 1.96
N VAL A 157 -0.35 -11.38 1.90
CA VAL A 157 0.84 -10.99 2.67
C VAL A 157 0.46 -9.95 3.69
N THR A 158 0.80 -10.16 4.96
CA THR A 158 0.69 -9.17 6.02
C THR A 158 2.07 -8.72 6.44
N ALA A 159 2.31 -7.41 6.46
CA ALA A 159 3.63 -6.87 6.75
C ALA A 159 3.59 -5.57 7.55
N GLU A 160 4.70 -5.27 8.23
CA GLU A 160 4.91 -4.02 8.94
C GLU A 160 4.86 -2.78 8.04
N ALA A 161 4.62 -1.62 8.63
CA ALA A 161 4.65 -0.34 7.94
C ALA A 161 5.98 -0.08 7.21
N GLY A 162 5.88 0.27 5.94
CA GLY A 162 7.03 0.61 5.09
C GLY A 162 7.82 -0.60 4.57
N THR A 163 7.29 -1.82 4.71
CA THR A 163 7.80 -3.00 4.01
C THR A 163 7.56 -2.86 2.51
N TYR A 164 8.60 -3.09 1.73
CA TYR A 164 8.53 -3.08 0.27
C TYR A 164 8.18 -4.49 -0.22
N VAL A 165 6.89 -4.75 -0.44
CA VAL A 165 6.36 -6.09 -0.74
C VAL A 165 6.87 -6.65 -2.08
N LYS A 166 6.99 -5.81 -3.12
CA LYS A 166 7.56 -6.23 -4.40
C LYS A 166 8.97 -6.77 -4.19
N GLU A 167 9.80 -5.99 -3.51
CA GLU A 167 11.20 -6.34 -3.23
C GLU A 167 11.35 -7.50 -2.25
N PHE A 168 10.42 -7.70 -1.31
CA PHE A 168 10.35 -8.92 -0.51
C PHE A 168 10.12 -10.17 -1.38
N VAL A 169 9.31 -10.06 -2.44
CA VAL A 169 9.06 -11.18 -3.35
C VAL A 169 10.28 -11.46 -4.24
N HIS A 170 10.77 -10.46 -4.98
CA HIS A 170 11.79 -10.68 -6.02
C HIS A 170 13.24 -10.43 -5.57
N GLY A 171 13.46 -10.00 -4.33
CA GLY A 171 14.78 -9.80 -3.71
C GLY A 171 15.58 -8.58 -4.19
N ASP A 172 15.08 -7.86 -5.19
CA ASP A 172 15.71 -6.66 -5.79
C ASP A 172 17.21 -6.81 -6.03
N ARG A 173 17.60 -7.93 -6.66
CA ARG A 173 19.01 -8.29 -6.94
C ARG A 173 19.89 -8.29 -5.67
N GLY A 174 19.37 -8.84 -4.58
CA GLY A 174 20.06 -8.96 -3.29
C GLY A 174 19.95 -7.72 -2.40
N ARG A 175 19.15 -6.72 -2.78
CA ARG A 175 18.87 -5.55 -1.92
C ARG A 175 17.85 -5.86 -0.82
N THR A 176 17.08 -6.94 -0.94
CA THR A 176 16.24 -7.49 0.13
C THR A 176 16.66 -8.92 0.43
N SER A 177 16.97 -9.21 1.70
CA SER A 177 17.29 -10.57 2.16
C SER A 177 16.84 -10.82 3.60
N PRO A 178 16.26 -11.99 3.91
CA PRO A 178 15.82 -12.99 2.95
C PRO A 178 14.64 -12.48 2.10
N SER A 179 14.44 -13.09 0.93
CA SER A 179 13.32 -12.83 0.01
C SER A 179 12.62 -14.13 -0.38
N LEU A 180 11.42 -14.05 -0.96
CA LEU A 180 10.72 -15.24 -1.45
C LEU A 180 11.51 -15.94 -2.57
N ALA A 181 12.06 -15.17 -3.50
CA ALA A 181 12.91 -15.71 -4.57
C ALA A 181 14.15 -16.44 -4.02
N GLU A 182 14.78 -15.89 -2.99
CA GLU A 182 15.92 -16.52 -2.31
C GLU A 182 15.50 -17.82 -1.62
N ALA A 183 14.40 -17.80 -0.85
CA ALA A 183 13.89 -18.98 -0.13
C ALA A 183 13.46 -20.11 -1.08
N LEU A 184 12.95 -19.77 -2.27
CA LEU A 184 12.59 -20.75 -3.30
C LEU A 184 13.79 -21.19 -4.14
N GLY A 185 14.87 -20.41 -4.19
CA GLY A 185 15.94 -20.59 -5.18
C GLY A 185 15.43 -20.44 -6.63
N VAL A 186 14.35 -19.67 -6.83
CA VAL A 186 13.70 -19.45 -8.13
C VAL A 186 13.38 -17.96 -8.26
N ALA A 187 13.70 -17.37 -9.42
CA ALA A 187 13.36 -15.98 -9.66
C ALA A 187 11.83 -15.78 -9.65
N CYS A 188 11.39 -14.74 -8.95
CA CYS A 188 9.99 -14.39 -8.76
C CYS A 188 9.72 -13.00 -9.34
N GLU A 189 8.54 -12.80 -9.92
CA GLU A 189 8.04 -11.53 -10.43
C GLU A 189 6.69 -11.23 -9.79
N VAL A 190 6.45 -9.98 -9.38
CA VAL A 190 5.13 -9.54 -8.94
C VAL A 190 4.35 -9.05 -10.15
N VAL A 191 3.28 -9.77 -10.48
CA VAL A 191 2.40 -9.47 -11.62
C VAL A 191 1.34 -8.45 -11.22
N GLU A 192 0.76 -8.63 -10.04
CA GLU A 192 -0.28 -7.76 -9.47
C GLU A 192 -0.02 -7.60 -7.98
N LEU A 193 -0.27 -6.41 -7.47
CA LEU A 193 -0.21 -6.09 -6.05
C LEU A 193 -1.35 -5.15 -5.70
N ASP A 194 -2.23 -5.58 -4.80
CA ASP A 194 -3.27 -4.73 -4.24
C ASP A 194 -3.12 -4.65 -2.72
N VAL A 195 -3.45 -3.51 -2.14
CA VAL A 195 -3.59 -3.36 -0.69
C VAL A 195 -5.02 -3.76 -0.33
N LEU A 196 -5.15 -4.71 0.59
CA LEU A 196 -6.45 -5.23 1.03
C LEU A 196 -6.96 -4.50 2.27
N ASP A 197 -6.05 -4.13 3.17
CA ASP A 197 -6.43 -3.52 4.44
C ASP A 197 -5.26 -2.77 5.08
N ILE A 198 -5.62 -1.76 5.88
CA ILE A 198 -4.75 -1.13 6.85
C ILE A 198 -5.07 -1.77 8.18
N LEU A 199 -4.08 -2.39 8.83
CA LEU A 199 -4.26 -3.06 10.11
C LEU A 199 -4.05 -2.06 11.25
N ASP A 200 -4.79 -0.96 11.20
CA ASP A 200 -4.90 0.00 12.27
C ASP A 200 -5.81 -0.55 13.37
N THR A 201 -5.49 -0.21 14.61
CA THR A 201 -6.44 -0.34 15.71
C THR A 201 -7.45 0.79 15.54
N GLU A 202 -8.69 0.46 15.18
CA GLU A 202 -9.81 1.39 15.33
C GLU A 202 -9.89 1.95 16.76
#